data_AF-A0A538AWU9-F1
#
_entry.id   AF-A0A538AWU9-F1
#
_cell.length_a   1.000
_cell.length_b   1.000
_cell.length_c   1.000
_cell.angle_alpha   90.00
_cell.angle_beta   90.00
_cell.angle_gamma   90.00
#
_symmetry.space_group_name_H-M   'P 1'
#
loop_
_entity.id
_entity.type
_entity.pdbx_description
1 polymer ?
#
loop_
_entity_poly.entity_id
_entity_poly.type
_entity_poly.pdbx_seq_one_letter_code
_entity_poly.pdbx_strand_id
1 'polypeptide(L)' 'MSDTGTTASFERDIRPLFRDTDRERMVWVFDLWRYEDVRDNAQGILERLEAGDMPCDESWPPERVATFRAWMEGGAPP' A
#
# COMPACT_ATOMS: atom_id res chain seq x y z
N MET A 1 18.78 -15.01 -2.41
CA MET A 1 18.95 -13.93 -1.42
C MET A 1 17.72 -13.97 -0.55
N SER A 2 17.80 -14.62 0.59
CA SER A 2 16.71 -14.68 1.57
C SER A 2 17.15 -13.81 2.72
N ASP A 3 16.55 -12.64 2.87
CA ASP A 3 16.66 -11.87 4.10
C ASP A 3 15.40 -12.17 4.95
N THR A 4 15.64 -12.40 6.23
CA THR A 4 14.66 -12.94 7.17
C THR A 4 14.23 -11.80 8.08
N GLY A 5 12.94 -11.72 8.41
CA GLY A 5 12.57 -11.29 9.77
C GLY A 5 11.67 -10.07 9.89
N THR A 6 10.61 -10.01 9.11
CA THR A 6 9.22 -9.72 9.54
C THR A 6 8.42 -9.62 8.27
N THR A 7 7.53 -10.58 7.99
CA THR A 7 6.60 -10.45 6.88
C THR A 7 5.82 -9.15 7.10
N ALA A 8 5.98 -8.18 6.20
CA ALA A 8 5.21 -6.94 6.25
C ALA A 8 3.73 -7.31 6.33
N SER A 9 2.97 -6.65 7.19
CA SER A 9 1.55 -6.93 7.42
C SER A 9 0.72 -5.69 7.11
N PHE A 10 -0.53 -5.88 6.72
CA PHE A 10 -1.37 -4.75 6.36
C PHE A 10 -1.55 -3.80 7.54
N GLU A 11 -1.94 -4.29 8.71
CA GLU A 11 -2.22 -3.45 9.87
C GLU A 11 -1.00 -2.68 10.38
N ARG A 12 0.18 -3.32 10.39
CA ARG A 12 1.39 -2.73 10.95
C ARG A 12 2.15 -1.86 9.96
N ASP A 13 2.27 -2.31 8.72
CA ASP A 13 3.25 -1.76 7.78
C ASP A 13 2.62 -1.06 6.58
N ILE A 14 1.38 -1.38 6.21
CA ILE A 14 0.73 -0.82 5.01
C ILE A 14 -0.30 0.24 5.34
N ARG A 15 -1.22 -0.06 6.25
CA ARG A 15 -2.29 0.86 6.66
C ARG A 15 -1.75 2.21 7.14
N PRO A 16 -0.68 2.29 7.96
CA PRO A 16 -0.13 3.58 8.40
C PRO A 16 0.54 4.40 7.29
N LEU A 17 0.85 3.81 6.13
CA LEU A 17 1.43 4.54 5.00
C LEU A 17 0.39 5.40 4.29
N PHE A 18 -0.89 5.00 4.34
CA PHE A 18 -2.01 5.76 3.81
C PHE A 18 -2.46 6.81 4.84
N ARG A 19 -2.26 8.09 4.51
CA ARG A 19 -2.69 9.22 5.33
C ARG A 19 -4.21 9.37 5.26
N ASP A 20 -4.78 10.11 6.21
CA ASP A 20 -6.21 10.45 6.22
C ASP A 20 -6.66 11.06 4.89
N THR A 21 -5.89 12.02 4.35
CA THR A 21 -6.16 12.64 3.05
C THR A 21 -6.20 11.63 1.91
N ASP A 22 -5.31 10.63 1.92
CA ASP A 22 -5.25 9.59 0.88
C ASP A 22 -6.54 8.76 0.90
N ARG A 23 -6.97 8.38 2.12
CA ARG A 23 -8.21 7.65 2.34
C ARG A 23 -9.43 8.47 1.92
N GLU A 24 -9.54 9.74 2.33
CA GLU A 24 -10.64 10.62 1.96
C GLU A 24 -10.79 10.78 0.45
N ARG A 25 -9.66 10.82 -0.29
CA ARG A 25 -9.64 10.91 -1.75
C ARG A 25 -10.08 9.62 -2.46
N MET A 26 -9.97 8.48 -1.80
CA MET A 26 -10.17 7.16 -2.40
C MET A 26 -11.39 6.40 -1.89
N VAL A 27 -11.94 6.76 -0.72
CA VAL A 27 -13.04 6.03 -0.05
C VAL A 27 -14.31 5.89 -0.92
N TRP A 28 -14.47 6.72 -1.95
CA TRP A 28 -15.55 6.61 -2.93
C TRP A 28 -15.35 5.46 -3.95
N VAL A 29 -14.12 4.99 -4.13
CA VAL A 29 -13.74 3.80 -4.93
C VAL A 29 -13.62 2.58 -4.01
N PHE A 30 -12.79 2.68 -2.98
CA PHE A 30 -12.55 1.67 -1.94
C PHE A 30 -11.81 2.28 -0.75
N ASP A 31 -11.88 1.65 0.43
CA ASP A 31 -11.27 2.18 1.65
C ASP A 31 -9.81 1.71 1.80
N LEU A 32 -8.85 2.65 1.70
CA LEU A 32 -7.42 2.39 1.88
C LEU A 32 -7.03 1.89 3.28
N TRP A 33 -7.96 1.89 4.25
CA TRP A 33 -7.78 1.30 5.57
C TRP A 33 -8.54 -0.01 5.77
N ARG A 34 -9.20 -0.53 4.73
CA ARG A 34 -9.79 -1.87 4.73
C ARG A 34 -8.81 -2.84 4.06
N TYR A 35 -8.45 -3.88 4.79
CA TYR A 35 -7.53 -4.91 4.30
C TYR A 35 -8.02 -5.54 3.00
N GLU A 36 -9.29 -5.94 2.94
CA GLU A 36 -9.87 -6.62 1.77
C GLU A 36 -9.82 -5.71 0.54
N ASP A 37 -10.22 -4.45 0.68
CA ASP A 37 -10.15 -3.44 -0.37
C ASP A 37 -8.72 -3.23 -0.89
N VAL A 38 -7.74 -3.07 0.01
CA VAL A 38 -6.35 -2.84 -0.40
C VAL A 38 -5.72 -4.10 -1.01
N ARG A 39 -6.02 -5.29 -0.47
CA ARG A 39 -5.57 -6.57 -1.01
C ARG A 39 -6.12 -6.81 -2.41
N ASP A 40 -7.42 -6.63 -2.59
CA ASP A 40 -8.09 -6.94 -3.86
C ASP A 40 -7.70 -5.95 -4.97
N ASN A 41 -7.25 -4.74 -4.60
CA ASN A 41 -6.77 -3.71 -5.51
C ASN A 41 -5.24 -3.53 -5.52
N ALA A 42 -4.48 -4.41 -4.84
CA ALA A 42 -3.05 -4.19 -4.55
C ALA A 42 -2.22 -3.90 -5.81
N GLN A 43 -2.43 -4.67 -6.87
CA GLN A 43 -1.70 -4.49 -8.14
C GLN A 43 -1.94 -3.11 -8.74
N GLY A 44 -3.19 -2.67 -8.83
CA GLY A 44 -3.54 -1.36 -9.38
C GLY A 44 -3.09 -0.20 -8.47
N ILE A 45 -3.04 -0.42 -7.15
CA ILE A 45 -2.46 0.54 -6.21
C ILE A 45 -0.95 0.66 -6.46
N LEU A 46 -0.22 -0.45 -6.56
CA LEU A 46 1.23 -0.43 -6.79
C LEU A 46 1.56 0.30 -8.10
N GLU A 47 0.86 0.02 -9.19
CA GLU A 47 1.09 0.68 -10.49
C GLU A 47 0.96 2.22 -10.38
N ARG A 48 -0.03 2.70 -9.62
CA ARG A 48 -0.25 4.14 -9.41
C ARG A 48 0.80 4.76 -8.47
N LEU A 49 1.23 4.02 -7.45
CA LEU A 49 2.32 4.42 -6.57
C LEU A 49 3.65 4.54 -7.34
N GLU A 50 3.94 3.59 -8.23
CA GLU A 50 5.13 3.57 -9.08
C GLU A 50 5.11 4.67 -10.15
N ALA A 51 3.94 4.96 -10.71
CA ALA A 51 3.75 6.07 -11.64
C ALA A 51 3.87 7.45 -10.95
N GLY A 52 3.76 7.50 -9.62
CA GLY A 52 3.73 8.74 -8.85
C GLY A 52 2.39 9.50 -8.92
N ASP A 53 1.39 8.92 -9.58
CA ASP A 53 0.03 9.48 -9.72
C ASP A 53 -0.77 9.40 -8.42
N MET A 54 -0.33 8.55 -7.49
CA MET A 54 -0.89 8.44 -6.15
C MET A 54 0.17 8.48 -5.04
N PRO A 55 -0.15 9.14 -3.91
CA PRO A 55 -1.30 10.02 -3.72
C PRO A 55 -1.17 11.37 -4.47
N CYS A 56 -2.31 11.99 -4.77
CA CYS A 56 -2.47 13.12 -5.71
C CYS A 56 -1.80 14.44 -5.28
N ASP A 57 -1.25 14.50 -4.06
CA ASP A 57 -0.56 15.64 -3.47
C ASP A 57 0.97 15.42 -3.37
N GLU A 58 1.41 14.24 -2.95
CA GLU A 58 2.82 13.91 -2.76
C GLU A 58 3.08 12.42 -3.02
N SER A 59 3.81 12.11 -4.08
CA SER A 59 4.19 10.73 -4.40
C SER A 59 4.95 10.08 -3.23
N TRP A 60 4.69 8.80 -2.98
CA TRP A 60 5.42 8.08 -1.94
C TRP A 60 6.91 8.01 -2.27
N PRO A 61 7.79 8.14 -1.25
CA PRO A 61 9.19 7.90 -1.45
C PRO A 61 9.44 6.42 -1.78
N PRO A 62 10.51 6.09 -2.55
CA PRO A 62 10.73 4.74 -3.08
C PRO A 62 10.74 3.63 -2.03
N GLU A 63 11.19 3.91 -0.81
CA GLU A 63 11.19 2.94 0.28
C GLU A 63 9.79 2.48 0.68
N ARG A 64 8.79 3.37 0.67
CA ARG A 64 7.40 3.00 1.01
C ARG A 64 6.77 2.18 -0.11
N VAL A 65 7.07 2.54 -1.36
CA VAL A 65 6.64 1.75 -2.53
C VAL A 65 7.24 0.35 -2.47
N ALA A 66 8.52 0.23 -2.10
CA ALA A 66 9.17 -1.05 -1.90
C ALA A 66 8.54 -1.88 -0.75
N THR A 67 8.16 -1.25 0.36
CA THR A 67 7.41 -1.91 1.45
C THR A 67 6.07 -2.47 0.95
N PHE A 68 5.31 -1.67 0.19
CA PHE A 68 4.04 -2.11 -0.37
C PHE A 68 4.21 -3.27 -1.35
N ARG A 69 5.21 -3.18 -2.23
CA ARG A 69 5.56 -4.27 -3.17
C ARG A 69 5.92 -5.55 -2.42
N ALA A 70 6.77 -5.47 -1.40
CA ALA A 70 7.18 -6.63 -0.61
C ALA A 70 6.02 -7.29 0.15
N TRP A 71 5.08 -6.49 0.68
CA TRP A 71 3.85 -7.01 1.30
C TRP A 71 3.00 -7.79 0.29
N MET A 72 2.79 -7.22 -0.90
CA MET A 72 2.02 -7.85 -1.95
C MET A 72 2.69 -9.14 -2.47
N GLU A 73 4.00 -9.10 -2.74
CA GLU A 73 4.79 -10.27 -3.15
C GLU A 73 4.84 -11.35 -2.06
N GLY A 74 4.76 -10.95 -0.79
CA GLY A 74 4.66 -11.82 0.38
C GLY A 74 3.29 -12.48 0.58
N GLY A 75 2.34 -12.31 -0.36
CA GLY A 75 1.00 -12.88 -0.27
C GLY A 75 -0.01 -12.00 0.47
N ALA A 76 0.31 -10.72 0.67
CA ALA A 76 -0.55 -9.71 1.27
C ALA A 76 -1.18 -10.15 2.62
N PRO A 77 -0.36 -10.48 3.65
CA PRO A 77 -0.90 -10.87 4.95
C PRO A 77 -1.59 -9.68 5.65
N PRO A 78 -2.63 -9.92 6.46
CA PRO A 78 -3.34 -8.90 7.22
C PRO A 78 -2.45 -8.25 8.29
#